data_AF-A0A2N5TDW1-F1
#
_entry.id   AF-A0A2N5TDW1-F1
#
_cell.length_a   1.000
_cell.length_b   1.000
_cell.length_c   1.000
_cell.angle_alpha   90.00
_cell.angle_beta   90.00
_cell.angle_gamma   90.00
#
_symmetry.space_group_name_H-M   'P 1'
#
loop_
_entity.id
_entity.type
_entity.pdbx_description
1 polymer ?
#
loop_
_entity_poly.entity_id
_entity_poly.type
_entity_poly.pdbx_seq_one_letter_code
_entity_poly.pdbx_strand_id
1 'polypeptide(L)'
;MARICLSEPAPECFDGDTVVAEDCKKAAQLLSYNTDGKFKPELKEEKTIGACTLSVDRMESSRVVTKDLVNAAVDAVISDCPTHSGRIIKPSNSADTGGFKVQLLPIVTQSAASSSGA
;
A
#
# COMPACT_ATOMS: atom_id res chain seq x y z
N MET A 1 2.96 5.34 33.30
CA MET A 1 2.36 6.23 32.27
C MET A 1 1.98 5.35 31.10
N ALA A 2 0.73 4.87 31.07
CA ALA A 2 0.23 4.11 29.92
C ALA A 2 0.08 5.10 28.77
N ARG A 3 1.03 5.06 27.82
CA ARG A 3 0.90 5.76 26.55
C ARG A 3 -0.25 5.07 25.83
N ILE A 4 -1.43 5.67 25.92
CA ILE A 4 -2.51 5.43 24.97
C ILE A 4 -1.96 5.97 23.65
N CYS A 5 -1.20 5.14 22.94
CA CYS A 5 -0.90 5.40 21.54
C CYS A 5 -2.28 5.33 20.87
N LEU A 6 -2.88 6.48 20.56
CA LEU A 6 -3.96 6.55 19.58
C LEU A 6 -3.48 5.72 18.40
N SER A 7 -4.07 4.53 18.24
CA SER A 7 -3.55 3.49 17.36
C SER A 7 -3.36 4.06 15.96
N GLU A 8 -2.12 4.40 15.63
CA GLU A 8 -1.75 4.65 14.25
C GLU A 8 -2.25 3.43 13.46
N PRO A 9 -2.87 3.61 12.30
CA PRO A 9 -3.48 2.49 11.59
C PRO A 9 -2.41 1.43 11.37
N ALA A 10 -2.59 0.29 12.05
CA ALA A 10 -1.66 -0.82 11.97
C ALA A 10 -1.85 -1.50 10.60
N PRO A 11 -0.77 -1.92 9.96
CA PRO A 11 -0.89 -2.79 8.80
C PRO A 11 -1.54 -4.12 9.20
N GLU A 12 -2.36 -4.65 8.31
CA GLU A 12 -2.95 -5.97 8.43
C GLU A 12 -2.11 -6.93 7.58
N CYS A 13 -1.44 -7.88 8.22
CA CYS A 13 -0.65 -8.92 7.56
C CYS A 13 -1.56 -10.08 7.14
N PHE A 14 -1.34 -10.61 5.94
CA PHE A 14 -2.04 -11.78 5.44
C PHE A 14 -1.14 -13.01 5.50
N ASP A 15 -1.51 -13.97 6.35
CA ASP A 15 -0.88 -15.29 6.41
C ASP A 15 -1.19 -16.10 5.15
N GLY A 16 -0.15 -16.73 4.58
CA GLY A 16 -0.26 -17.58 3.38
C GLY A 16 0.33 -16.97 2.10
N ASP A 17 0.55 -15.66 2.07
CA ASP A 17 1.07 -14.94 0.90
C ASP A 17 2.46 -14.36 1.20
N THR A 18 3.52 -14.97 0.65
CA THR A 18 4.91 -14.51 0.83
C THR A 18 5.29 -13.41 -0.17
N VAL A 19 5.80 -12.30 0.35
CA VAL A 19 6.38 -11.20 -0.46
C VAL A 19 7.82 -10.96 -0.06
N VAL A 20 8.61 -10.41 -0.99
CA VAL A 20 9.98 -9.98 -0.71
C VAL A 20 9.99 -8.47 -0.47
N ALA A 21 10.32 -8.06 0.75
CA ALA A 21 10.36 -6.65 1.17
C ALA A 21 11.17 -5.75 0.21
N GLU A 22 12.35 -6.21 -0.24
CA GLU A 22 13.18 -5.45 -1.18
C GLU A 22 12.48 -5.23 -2.53
N ASP A 23 11.76 -6.23 -3.03
CA ASP A 23 10.99 -6.11 -4.26
C ASP A 23 9.83 -5.13 -4.10
N CYS A 24 9.15 -5.15 -2.95
CA CYS A 24 8.09 -4.19 -2.64
C CYS A 24 8.62 -2.75 -2.58
N LYS A 25 9.81 -2.54 -2.00
CA LYS A 25 10.48 -1.22 -1.99
C LYS A 25 10.84 -0.76 -3.40
N LYS A 26 11.32 -1.66 -4.26
CA LYS A 26 11.59 -1.35 -5.67
C LYS A 26 10.30 -1.04 -6.44
N ALA A 27 9.23 -1.79 -6.21
CA ALA A 27 7.93 -1.53 -6.81
C ALA A 27 7.40 -0.12 -6.45
N ALA A 28 7.60 0.34 -5.21
CA ALA A 28 7.25 1.70 -4.77
C ALA A 28 7.98 2.81 -5.54
N GLN A 29 9.20 2.53 -6.00
CA GLN A 29 9.99 3.46 -6.82
C GLN A 29 9.51 3.52 -8.28
N LEU A 30 8.76 2.52 -8.75
CA LEU A 30 8.22 2.48 -10.12
C LEU A 30 6.82 3.09 -10.25
N LEU A 31 6.22 3.48 -9.12
CA LEU A 31 4.96 4.21 -9.14
C LEU A 31 5.11 5.54 -9.88
N SER A 32 4.06 5.93 -10.56
CA SER A 32 3.97 7.15 -11.34
C SER A 32 3.70 8.32 -10.41
N TYR A 33 4.66 9.24 -10.33
CA TYR A 33 4.50 10.51 -9.62
C TYR A 33 4.58 11.67 -10.60
N ASN A 34 3.84 12.74 -10.30
CA ASN A 34 4.00 14.03 -10.97
C ASN A 34 5.32 14.68 -10.54
N THR A 35 5.72 15.72 -11.27
CA THR A 35 6.92 16.53 -10.97
C THR A 35 6.89 17.17 -9.58
N ASP A 36 5.69 17.40 -9.04
CA ASP A 36 5.45 17.88 -7.67
C ASP A 36 5.59 16.77 -6.59
N GLY A 37 5.94 15.54 -6.97
CA GLY A 37 6.08 14.40 -6.05
C GLY A 37 4.75 13.77 -5.60
N LYS A 38 3.63 14.23 -6.16
CA LYS A 38 2.28 13.71 -5.92
C LYS A 38 1.98 12.49 -6.79
N PHE A 39 1.20 11.56 -6.27
CA PHE A 39 0.73 10.38 -7.00
C PHE A 39 -0.02 10.83 -8.26
N LYS A 40 0.48 10.42 -9.42
CA LYS A 40 -0.07 10.79 -10.73
C LYS A 40 -1.41 10.12 -11.03
N PRO A 41 -1.62 8.83 -10.70
CA PRO A 41 -2.89 8.16 -10.91
C PRO A 41 -4.02 8.81 -10.11
N GLU A 42 -5.20 8.85 -10.72
CA GLU A 42 -6.38 9.47 -10.11
C GLU A 42 -6.90 8.66 -8.92
N LEU A 43 -6.98 7.33 -9.09
CA LEU A 43 -7.55 6.43 -8.09
C LEU A 43 -6.64 5.25 -7.73
N LYS A 44 -6.06 4.51 -8.69
CA LYS A 44 -5.24 3.33 -8.37
C LYS A 44 -4.05 3.20 -9.28
N GLU A 45 -2.94 2.69 -8.75
CA GLU A 45 -1.87 2.10 -9.57
C GLU A 45 -1.23 0.90 -8.87
N GLU A 46 -0.89 -0.08 -9.69
CA GLU A 46 -0.22 -1.31 -9.27
C GLU A 46 1.12 -1.42 -9.99
N LYS A 47 2.15 -1.82 -9.24
CA LYS A 47 3.48 -2.11 -9.77
C LYS A 47 3.96 -3.43 -9.22
N THR A 48 4.38 -4.29 -10.12
CA THR A 48 4.91 -5.62 -9.78
C THR A 48 6.39 -5.68 -10.06
N ILE A 49 7.16 -6.10 -9.06
CA ILE A 49 8.59 -6.40 -9.17
C ILE A 49 8.88 -7.71 -8.47
N GLY A 50 9.66 -8.58 -9.11
CA GLY A 50 10.17 -9.80 -8.48
C GLY A 50 9.05 -10.69 -7.98
N ALA A 51 8.86 -10.80 -6.66
CA ALA A 51 7.75 -11.55 -6.03
C ALA A 51 6.71 -10.65 -5.34
N CYS A 52 6.78 -9.33 -5.51
CA CYS A 52 5.89 -8.36 -4.85
C CYS A 52 5.13 -7.48 -5.85
N THR A 53 3.81 -7.41 -5.66
CA THR A 53 2.92 -6.45 -6.31
C THR A 53 2.50 -5.40 -5.29
N LEU A 54 2.91 -4.16 -5.50
CA LEU A 54 2.48 -3.02 -4.73
C LEU A 54 1.25 -2.40 -5.39
N SER A 55 0.13 -2.36 -4.68
CA SER A 55 -1.06 -1.61 -5.06
C SER A 55 -1.20 -0.38 -4.19
N VAL A 56 -1.44 0.77 -4.81
CA VAL A 56 -1.78 2.02 -4.13
C VAL A 56 -3.12 2.49 -4.65
N ASP A 57 -4.11 2.50 -3.76
CA ASP A 57 -5.48 2.97 -4.01
C ASP A 57 -5.73 4.27 -3.23
N ARG A 58 -6.01 5.36 -3.92
CA ARG A 58 -6.58 6.59 -3.37
C ARG A 58 -8.07 6.37 -3.18
N MET A 59 -8.54 6.58 -1.95
CA MET A 59 -9.97 6.45 -1.64
C MET A 59 -10.78 7.53 -2.36
N GLU A 60 -10.18 8.70 -2.58
CA GLU A 60 -10.82 9.81 -3.29
C GLU A 60 -9.76 10.59 -4.09
N SER A 61 -10.11 10.98 -5.32
CA SER A 61 -9.21 11.66 -6.27
C SER A 61 -8.84 13.09 -5.85
N SER A 62 -9.53 13.66 -4.87
CA SER A 62 -9.20 14.93 -4.22
C SER A 62 -8.00 14.81 -3.25
N ARG A 63 -7.68 13.59 -2.79
CA ARG A 63 -6.74 13.36 -1.67
C ARG A 63 -5.30 13.42 -2.13
N VAL A 64 -4.51 14.33 -1.56
CA VAL A 64 -3.10 14.45 -1.94
C VAL A 64 -2.30 13.30 -1.33
N VAL A 65 -1.84 12.39 -2.18
CA VAL A 65 -0.91 11.33 -1.81
C VAL A 65 0.45 11.66 -2.40
N THR A 66 1.47 11.74 -1.56
CA THR A 66 2.85 12.00 -1.98
C THR A 66 3.66 10.72 -1.97
N LYS A 67 4.78 10.74 -2.70
CA LYS A 67 5.75 9.64 -2.67
C LYS A 67 6.21 9.31 -1.24
N ASP A 68 6.37 10.31 -0.40
CA ASP A 68 6.81 10.13 0.99
C ASP A 68 5.78 9.34 1.81
N LEU A 69 4.50 9.70 1.67
CA LEU A 69 3.38 8.99 2.32
C LEU A 69 3.28 7.53 1.87
N VAL A 70 3.44 7.25 0.58
CA VAL A 70 3.43 5.88 0.06
C VAL A 70 4.62 5.10 0.58
N ASN A 71 5.83 5.65 0.56
CA ASN A 71 7.02 4.96 1.07
C ASN A 71 6.92 4.69 2.57
N ALA A 72 6.42 5.64 3.36
CA ALA A 72 6.17 5.43 4.78
C ALA A 72 5.15 4.33 5.04
N ALA A 73 4.08 4.25 4.24
CA ALA A 73 3.09 3.19 4.33
C ALA A 73 3.66 1.81 3.94
N VAL A 74 4.46 1.75 2.87
CA VAL A 74 5.15 0.51 2.44
C VAL A 74 6.13 0.04 3.52
N ASP A 75 6.93 0.95 4.07
CA ASP A 75 7.90 0.60 5.12
C ASP A 75 7.21 0.15 6.41
N ALA A 76 6.07 0.76 6.77
CA ALA A 76 5.25 0.30 7.88
C ALA A 76 4.73 -1.13 7.66
N VAL A 77 4.19 -1.45 6.48
CA VAL A 77 3.75 -2.82 6.16
C VAL A 77 4.91 -3.80 6.19
N ILE A 78 6.07 -3.44 5.62
CA ILE A 78 7.26 -4.31 5.63
C ILE A 78 7.81 -4.50 7.05
N SER A 79 7.74 -3.47 7.89
CA SER A 79 8.24 -3.56 9.27
C SER A 79 7.39 -4.49 10.13
N ASP A 80 6.09 -4.53 9.90
CA ASP A 80 5.14 -5.37 10.66
C ASP A 80 4.94 -6.74 10.01
N CYS A 81 4.94 -6.79 8.68
CA CYS A 81 4.77 -7.97 7.83
C CYS A 81 6.03 -8.23 6.97
N PRO A 82 7.20 -8.52 7.56
CA PRO A 82 8.48 -8.57 6.83
C PRO A 82 8.59 -9.67 5.78
N THR A 83 7.84 -10.76 5.97
CA THR A 83 7.83 -11.94 5.08
C THR A 83 6.48 -12.19 4.43
N HIS A 84 5.48 -11.35 4.70
CA HIS A 84 4.10 -11.58 4.33
C HIS A 84 3.51 -10.40 3.59
N SER A 85 2.55 -10.69 2.73
CA SER A 85 1.72 -9.67 2.12
C SER A 85 0.92 -8.95 3.22
N GLY A 86 0.53 -7.71 2.95
CA GLY A 86 -0.12 -6.90 3.96
C GLY A 86 -0.70 -5.63 3.40
N ARG A 87 -1.64 -5.03 4.13
CA ARG A 87 -2.27 -3.78 3.72
C ARG A 87 -2.31 -2.78 4.86
N ILE A 88 -2.24 -1.50 4.52
CA ILE A 88 -2.41 -0.40 5.46
C ILE A 88 -3.25 0.69 4.82
N ILE A 89 -4.12 1.31 5.61
CA ILE A 89 -4.89 2.47 5.20
C ILE A 89 -4.37 3.66 6.00
N LYS A 90 -3.79 4.64 5.31
CA LYS A 90 -3.24 5.84 5.92
C LYS A 90 -4.07 7.07 5.55
N PRO A 91 -4.20 8.04 6.46
CA PRO A 91 -4.82 9.31 6.15
C PRO A 91 -3.93 10.11 5.17
N SER A 92 -4.52 10.83 4.23
CA SER A 92 -3.78 11.75 3.34
C SER A 92 -3.47 13.09 4.01
N ASN A 93 -4.20 13.43 5.07
CA ASN A 93 -4.10 14.67 5.84
C ASN A 93 -4.70 14.47 7.23
N SER A 94 -4.40 15.36 8.19
CA SER A 94 -4.79 15.23 9.60
C SER A 94 -6.30 15.25 9.88
N ALA A 95 -7.13 15.54 8.86
CA ALA A 95 -8.59 15.58 8.97
C ALA A 95 -9.27 14.33 8.37
N ASP A 96 -8.49 13.43 7.77
CA ASP A 96 -9.01 12.30 7.00
C ASP A 96 -8.90 10.98 7.73
N THR A 97 -9.98 10.20 7.71
CA THR A 97 -9.98 8.84 8.24
C THR A 97 -9.84 7.87 7.07
N GLY A 98 -8.62 7.69 6.58
CA GLY A 98 -8.29 6.78 5.46
C GLY A 98 -8.31 7.45 4.09
N GLY A 99 -7.23 8.18 3.75
CA GLY A 99 -7.11 8.86 2.46
C GLY A 99 -6.61 7.95 1.33
N PHE A 100 -5.71 7.02 1.66
CA PHE A 100 -5.20 6.06 0.70
C PHE A 100 -4.85 4.73 1.36
N LYS A 101 -4.94 3.67 0.55
CA LYS A 101 -4.63 2.30 0.92
C LYS A 101 -3.39 1.88 0.15
N VAL A 102 -2.44 1.29 0.88
CA VAL A 102 -1.27 0.63 0.32
C VAL A 102 -1.39 -0.84 0.63
N GLN A 103 -1.23 -1.68 -0.38
CA GLN A 103 -1.34 -3.12 -0.25
C GLN A 103 -0.16 -3.79 -0.95
N LEU A 104 0.59 -4.58 -0.21
CA LEU A 104 1.60 -5.50 -0.70
C LEU A 104 0.90 -6.83 -0.96
N LEU A 105 0.95 -7.29 -2.19
CA LEU A 105 0.42 -8.56 -2.65
C LEU A 105 1.59 -9.41 -3.14
N PRO A 106 1.55 -10.74 -2.99
CA PRO A 106 2.49 -11.60 -3.69
C PRO A 106 2.19 -11.58 -5.19
N ILE A 107 3.14 -12.07 -5.98
CA ILE A 107 2.79 -12.57 -7.31
C ILE A 107 2.06 -13.90 -7.14
N VAL A 108 0.78 -13.82 -6.80
CA VAL A 108 -0.14 -14.84 -7.29
C VAL A 108 -0.24 -14.60 -8.79
N THR A 109 0.24 -15.55 -9.60
CA THR A 109 -0.25 -15.71 -10.97
C THR A 109 -1.76 -15.50 -10.92
N GLN A 110 -2.28 -14.41 -11.50
CA GLN A 110 -3.71 -14.09 -11.48
C GLN A 110 -4.50 -15.34 -11.86
N SER A 111 -5.06 -15.98 -10.86
CA SER A 111 -5.95 -17.11 -10.95
C SER A 111 -6.90 -16.91 -9.78
N ALA A 112 -7.95 -16.12 -10.06
CA ALA A 112 -9.14 -15.85 -9.25
C ALA A 112 -9.30 -14.39 -8.79
N ALA A 113 -9.89 -13.56 -9.66
CA ALA A 113 -10.95 -12.62 -9.28
C ALA A 113 -11.69 -12.07 -10.52
N SER A 114 -12.13 -12.97 -11.41
CA SER A 114 -13.34 -12.78 -12.22
C SER A 114 -14.24 -13.98 -11.97
N SER A 115 -14.71 -14.11 -10.74
CA SER A 115 -15.82 -14.99 -10.37
C SER A 115 -16.90 -14.14 -9.71
N SER A 116 -17.51 -13.29 -10.53
CA SER A 116 -18.88 -12.81 -10.40
C SER A 116 -19.48 -13.07 -11.78
N GLY A 117 -20.48 -13.89 -12.02
CA GLY A 117 -21.42 -14.60 -11.16
C GLY A 117 -22.67 -14.78 -12.02
N ALA A 118 -23.11 -16.04 -12.15
CA ALA A 118 -24.36 -16.52 -12.75
C ALA A 118 -24.60 -16.24 -14.25
#